data_AF-A0A139XHA9-F1
#
_entry.id   AF-A0A139XHA9-F1
#
_cell.length_a   1.000
_cell.length_b   1.000
_cell.length_c   1.000
_cell.angle_alpha   90.00
_cell.angle_beta   90.00
_cell.angle_gamma   90.00
#
_symmetry.space_group_name_H-M   'P 1'
#
loop_
_entity.id
_entity.type
_entity.pdbx_description
1 polymer ?
#
loop_
_entity_poly.entity_id
_entity_poly.type
_entity_poly.pdbx_seq_one_letter_code
_entity_poly.pdbx_strand_id
1 'polypeptide(L)'
;MNLHHEIQGKSDRLCCFTGVKQRCAIAKEEFMVWQELVQGTDVWRSEYSVPGYNQVNAFAVLLDEKTLAVVSPPMRMSEEDFAAIEQKGRVAAIIAPHSGHDLGLAEWQARYPVLVVRAGTPVHSSEGGRGHPPHNM
;
A
#
# COMPACT_ATOMS: atom_id res chain seq x y z
N MET A 1 -16.43 -4.75 -39.14
CA MET A 1 -15.13 -5.45 -39.17
C MET A 1 -14.69 -5.62 -37.74
N ASN A 2 -14.80 -6.84 -37.21
CA ASN A 2 -14.44 -7.20 -35.84
C ASN A 2 -12.95 -7.52 -35.78
N LEU A 3 -12.23 -6.93 -34.83
CA LEU A 3 -10.90 -7.39 -34.41
C LEU A 3 -10.91 -7.50 -32.88
N HIS A 4 -11.15 -8.72 -32.41
CA HIS A 4 -10.76 -9.15 -31.07
C HIS A 4 -9.23 -9.36 -31.08
N HIS A 5 -8.50 -8.61 -30.27
CA HIS A 5 -7.12 -8.97 -29.92
C HIS A 5 -7.16 -9.69 -28.57
N GLU A 6 -7.04 -11.01 -28.65
CA GLU A 6 -6.83 -11.91 -27.52
C GLU A 6 -5.34 -11.89 -27.18
N ILE A 7 -4.96 -11.30 -26.04
CA ILE A 7 -3.61 -11.40 -25.49
C ILE A 7 -3.60 -12.56 -24.48
N GLN A 8 -3.35 -13.77 -24.97
CA GLN A 8 -2.99 -14.92 -24.12
C GLN A 8 -1.50 -14.84 -23.79
N GLY A 9 -1.16 -14.31 -22.62
CA GLY A 9 0.18 -14.41 -22.04
C GLY A 9 0.41 -15.79 -21.40
N LYS A 10 0.86 -16.78 -22.19
CA LYS A 10 1.48 -18.00 -21.66
C LYS A 10 3.00 -17.82 -21.68
N SER A 11 3.60 -17.64 -20.51
CA SER A 11 5.06 -17.69 -20.34
C SER A 11 5.42 -18.80 -19.36
N ASP A 12 5.48 -20.03 -19.86
CA ASP A 12 6.03 -21.17 -19.14
C ASP A 12 7.56 -21.14 -19.29
N ARG A 13 8.29 -20.63 -18.28
CA ARG A 13 9.74 -20.85 -18.17
C ARG A 13 10.01 -22.12 -17.38
N LEU A 14 10.52 -23.15 -18.08
CA LEU A 14 11.12 -24.33 -17.45
C LEU A 14 12.43 -23.93 -16.74
N CYS A 15 12.47 -24.03 -15.41
CA CYS A 15 13.73 -24.04 -14.66
C CYS A 15 14.26 -25.47 -14.57
N CYS A 16 15.42 -25.74 -15.15
CA CYS A 16 16.13 -27.00 -15.00
C CYS A 16 17.07 -26.92 -13.79
N PHE A 17 16.65 -27.46 -12.64
CA PHE A 17 17.57 -27.80 -11.56
C PHE A 17 17.30 -29.25 -11.15
N THR A 18 18.31 -30.10 -11.29
CA THR A 18 18.39 -31.46 -10.75
C THR A 18 17.27 -32.44 -11.13
N GLY A 19 17.10 -32.78 -12.42
CA GLY A 19 16.53 -34.07 -12.88
C GLY A 19 15.12 -34.51 -12.40
N VAL A 20 14.43 -33.72 -11.58
CA VAL A 20 13.08 -33.95 -11.10
C VAL A 20 12.20 -32.92 -11.81
N LYS A 21 11.24 -33.40 -12.61
CA LYS A 21 10.20 -32.55 -13.21
C LYS A 21 9.23 -32.10 -12.12
N GLN A 22 9.71 -31.27 -11.19
CA GLN A 22 8.84 -30.59 -10.26
C GLN A 22 8.34 -29.34 -10.97
N ARG A 23 7.03 -29.23 -11.14
CA ARG A 23 6.42 -27.95 -11.48
C ARG A 23 6.77 -27.03 -10.31
N CYS A 24 7.76 -26.15 -10.49
CA CYS A 24 7.86 -25.00 -9.62
C CYS A 24 6.54 -24.27 -9.80
N ALA A 25 5.70 -24.30 -8.78
CA ALA A 25 4.58 -23.38 -8.71
C ALA A 25 5.23 -21.99 -8.80
N ILE A 26 5.16 -21.37 -9.98
CA ILE A 26 5.38 -19.94 -10.08
C ILE A 26 4.33 -19.38 -9.12
N ALA A 27 4.80 -18.82 -8.01
CA ALA A 27 3.91 -18.11 -7.10
C ALA A 27 3.11 -17.16 -7.99
N LYS A 28 1.79 -17.27 -7.97
CA LYS A 28 0.93 -16.29 -8.63
C LYS A 28 1.39 -14.94 -8.09
N GLU A 29 2.02 -14.13 -8.94
CA GLU A 29 2.22 -12.71 -8.63
C GLU A 29 0.82 -12.12 -8.59
N GLU A 30 0.28 -12.02 -7.36
CA GLU A 30 -0.96 -11.30 -7.13
C GLU A 30 -0.59 -9.83 -7.08
N PHE A 31 -0.66 -9.19 -8.26
CA PHE A 31 -0.50 -7.74 -8.40
C PHE A 31 -1.52 -7.01 -7.55
N MET A 32 -1.10 -5.89 -6.96
CA MET A 32 -2.00 -4.99 -6.25
C MET A 32 -2.84 -4.19 -7.24
N VAL A 33 -4.15 -4.41 -7.21
CA VAL A 33 -5.10 -3.70 -8.06
C VAL A 33 -5.58 -2.43 -7.37
N TRP A 34 -5.22 -1.27 -7.93
CA TRP A 34 -5.74 0.02 -7.50
C TRP A 34 -7.10 0.32 -8.13
N GLN A 35 -8.17 0.11 -7.37
CA GLN A 35 -9.54 0.36 -7.77
C GLN A 35 -9.99 1.76 -7.36
N GLU A 36 -10.60 2.53 -8.26
CA GLU A 36 -11.21 3.81 -7.88
C GLU A 36 -12.42 3.56 -6.96
N LEU A 37 -12.48 4.23 -5.82
CA LEU A 37 -13.54 4.03 -4.82
C LEU A 37 -14.91 4.43 -5.36
N VAL A 38 -14.95 5.60 -5.98
CA VAL A 38 -16.13 6.16 -6.63
C VAL A 38 -15.65 6.80 -7.92
N GLN A 39 -16.29 6.47 -9.03
CA GLN A 39 -15.88 6.96 -10.34
C GLN A 39 -15.84 8.50 -10.37
N GLY A 40 -14.71 9.06 -10.80
CA GLY A 40 -14.50 10.50 -10.92
C GLY A 40 -14.17 11.21 -9.61
N THR A 41 -13.73 10.48 -8.58
CA THR A 41 -13.30 11.09 -7.31
C THR A 41 -11.79 11.20 -7.19
N ASP A 42 -11.03 10.57 -8.08
CA ASP A 42 -9.58 10.53 -8.03
C ASP A 42 -9.05 10.00 -6.68
N VAL A 43 -9.81 9.06 -6.11
CA VAL A 43 -9.45 8.29 -4.92
C VAL A 43 -9.44 6.81 -5.29
N TRP A 44 -8.28 6.18 -5.15
CA TRP A 44 -8.10 4.76 -5.39
C TRP A 44 -7.79 4.03 -4.10
N ARG A 45 -8.26 2.79 -4.02
CA ARG A 45 -8.02 1.84 -2.95
C ARG A 45 -7.32 0.62 -3.51
N SER A 46 -6.32 0.14 -2.79
CA SER A 46 -5.76 -1.20 -2.96
C SER A 46 -6.00 -2.00 -1.70
N GLU A 47 -6.47 -3.23 -1.86
CA GLU A 47 -6.68 -4.19 -0.76
C GLU A 47 -5.57 -5.22 -0.76
N TYR A 48 -4.98 -5.50 0.40
CA TYR A 48 -3.92 -6.50 0.54
C TYR A 48 -4.00 -7.23 1.88
N SER A 49 -3.34 -8.37 1.96
CA SER A 49 -3.28 -9.18 3.18
C SER A 49 -1.94 -9.00 3.87
N VAL A 50 -1.98 -8.74 5.17
CA VAL A 50 -0.78 -8.74 6.02
C VAL A 50 -0.87 -9.94 6.96
N PRO A 51 0.16 -10.80 7.03
CA PRO A 51 0.15 -11.93 7.97
C PRO A 51 -0.13 -11.48 9.40
N GLY A 52 -1.11 -12.12 10.06
CA GLY A 52 -1.52 -11.77 11.43
C GLY A 52 -2.55 -10.65 11.52
N TYR A 53 -2.94 -10.04 10.39
CA TYR A 53 -4.04 -9.09 10.29
C TYR A 53 -5.09 -9.57 9.28
N ASN A 54 -6.31 -9.04 9.38
CA ASN A 54 -7.31 -9.20 8.33
C ASN A 54 -6.91 -8.39 7.09
N GLN A 55 -7.74 -8.42 6.04
CA GLN A 55 -7.56 -7.60 4.85
C GLN A 55 -7.45 -6.12 5.23
N VAL A 56 -6.41 -5.45 4.74
CA VAL A 56 -6.13 -4.04 5.00
C VAL A 56 -6.19 -3.23 3.71
N ASN A 57 -6.35 -1.93 3.85
CA ASN A 57 -6.47 -0.99 2.75
C ASN A 57 -5.27 -0.05 2.69
N ALA A 58 -4.85 0.26 1.47
CA ALA A 58 -4.12 1.47 1.15
C ALA A 58 -4.97 2.37 0.27
N PHE A 59 -4.71 3.67 0.33
CA PHE A 59 -5.37 4.65 -0.51
C PHE A 59 -4.36 5.47 -1.29
N ALA A 60 -4.74 5.86 -2.49
CA ALA A 60 -4.09 6.91 -3.26
C ALA A 60 -5.10 8.01 -3.51
N VAL A 61 -4.71 9.24 -3.24
CA VAL A 61 -5.57 10.41 -3.38
C VAL A 61 -4.85 11.43 -4.23
N LEU A 62 -5.49 11.88 -5.30
CA LEU A 62 -4.97 12.98 -6.11
C LEU A 62 -5.07 14.30 -5.31
N LEU A 63 -3.95 15.02 -5.20
CA LEU A 63 -3.85 16.30 -4.48
C LEU A 63 -4.04 17.49 -5.42
N ASP A 64 -3.60 17.34 -6.66
CA ASP A 64 -3.73 18.29 -7.77
C ASP A 64 -3.73 17.50 -9.09
N GLU A 65 -3.80 18.16 -10.25
CA GLU A 65 -3.87 17.50 -11.57
C GLU A 65 -2.81 16.41 -11.85
N LYS A 66 -1.69 16.39 -11.13
CA LYS A 66 -0.55 15.51 -11.42
C LYS A 66 0.08 14.86 -10.20
N THR A 67 -0.26 15.25 -8.98
CA THR A 67 0.38 14.73 -7.77
C THR A 67 -0.58 13.99 -6.87
N LEU A 68 -0.06 12.96 -6.19
CA LEU A 68 -0.85 12.12 -5.31
C LEU A 68 -0.19 11.91 -3.95
N ALA A 69 -1.04 11.71 -2.94
CA ALA A 69 -0.67 11.18 -1.65
C ALA A 69 -1.01 9.69 -1.60
N VAL A 70 -0.10 8.88 -1.06
CA VAL A 70 -0.38 7.49 -0.70
C VAL A 70 -0.56 7.37 0.80
N VAL A 71 -1.69 6.84 1.22
CA VAL A 71 -2.02 6.58 2.62
C VAL A 71 -1.88 5.10 2.91
N SER A 72 -1.18 4.76 3.98
CA SER A 72 -0.91 3.39 4.42
C SER A 72 -0.13 2.58 3.36
N PRO A 73 1.11 2.99 3.03
CA PRO A 73 1.89 2.41 1.94
C PRO A 73 1.94 0.87 2.03
N PRO A 74 1.45 0.15 1.01
CA PRO A 74 1.54 -1.30 0.96
C PRO A 74 2.97 -1.81 0.95
N MET A 75 3.16 -3.02 1.46
CA MET A 75 4.42 -3.75 1.40
C MET A 75 4.48 -4.67 0.19
N ARG A 76 5.69 -4.98 -0.30
CA ARG A 76 5.94 -5.96 -1.37
C ARG A 76 5.31 -5.54 -2.71
N MET A 77 5.47 -4.28 -3.08
CA MET A 77 5.01 -3.79 -4.38
C MET A 77 5.91 -4.38 -5.47
N SER A 78 5.32 -4.82 -6.57
CA SER A 78 6.06 -5.10 -7.80
C SER A 78 6.33 -3.81 -8.58
N GLU A 79 7.20 -3.88 -9.60
CA GLU A 79 7.41 -2.75 -10.51
C GLU A 79 6.13 -2.39 -11.28
N GLU A 80 5.31 -3.39 -11.62
CA GLU A 80 4.01 -3.20 -12.26
C GLU A 80 3.01 -2.50 -11.31
N ASP A 81 3.04 -2.83 -10.02
CA ASP A 81 2.21 -2.16 -9.01
C ASP A 81 2.60 -0.68 -8.87
N PHE A 82 3.90 -0.39 -8.87
CA PHE A 82 4.40 0.99 -8.89
C PHE A 82 4.04 1.72 -10.18
N ALA A 83 4.16 1.05 -11.34
CA ALA A 83 3.75 1.64 -12.62
C ALA A 83 2.24 1.96 -12.64
N ALA A 84 1.41 1.11 -12.05
CA ALA A 84 -0.05 1.31 -11.98
C ALA A 84 -0.45 2.54 -11.16
N ILE A 85 0.27 2.85 -10.07
CA ILE A 85 0.05 4.08 -9.30
C ILE A 85 0.63 5.31 -10.01
N GLU A 86 1.79 5.18 -10.66
CA GLU A 86 2.44 6.27 -11.41
C GLU A 86 1.62 6.74 -12.61
N GLN A 87 0.80 5.87 -13.20
CA GLN A 87 -0.18 6.23 -14.24
C GLN A 87 -1.28 7.18 -13.74
N LYS A 88 -1.54 7.22 -12.43
CA LYS A 88 -2.57 8.06 -11.80
C LYS A 88 -2.02 9.42 -11.40
N GLY A 89 -0.71 9.53 -11.23
CA GLY A 89 -0.01 10.75 -10.89
C GLY A 89 1.35 10.47 -10.25
N ARG A 90 2.12 11.53 -10.02
CA ARG A 90 3.40 11.46 -9.31
C ARG A 90 3.16 11.41 -7.82
N VAL A 91 3.68 10.39 -7.14
CA VAL A 91 3.70 10.32 -5.67
C VAL A 91 4.48 11.52 -5.13
N ALA A 92 3.82 12.37 -4.35
CA ALA A 92 4.40 13.56 -3.73
C ALA A 92 4.35 13.51 -2.19
N ALA A 93 3.53 12.64 -1.63
CA ALA A 93 3.45 12.41 -0.19
C ALA A 93 3.17 10.95 0.13
N ILE A 94 3.77 10.45 1.21
CA ILE A 94 3.44 9.15 1.80
C ILE A 94 2.97 9.41 3.24
N ILE A 95 1.80 8.90 3.59
CA ILE A 95 1.14 9.11 4.87
C ILE A 95 1.03 7.75 5.57
N ALA A 96 1.71 7.59 6.70
CA ALA A 96 1.64 6.42 7.56
C ALA A 96 0.94 6.80 8.88
N PRO A 97 -0.39 6.62 8.99
CA PRO A 97 -1.18 7.18 10.09
C PRO A 97 -0.94 6.54 11.45
N HIS A 98 -0.32 5.36 11.53
CA HIS A 98 0.17 4.74 12.77
C HIS A 98 1.12 3.58 12.45
N SER A 99 1.70 2.94 13.48
CA SER A 99 2.67 1.84 13.35
C SER A 99 2.14 0.59 12.65
N GLY A 100 0.82 0.37 12.62
CA GLY A 100 0.21 -0.67 11.78
C GLY A 100 0.15 -0.35 10.27
N HIS A 101 0.50 0.87 9.85
CA HIS A 101 0.38 1.37 8.48
C HIS A 101 1.70 1.91 7.92
N ASP A 102 2.83 1.68 8.59
CA ASP A 102 4.17 2.05 8.11
C ASP A 102 4.96 0.85 7.55
N LEU A 103 4.35 -0.34 7.45
CA LEU A 103 5.03 -1.58 7.07
C LEU A 103 5.69 -1.52 5.68
N GLY A 104 5.06 -0.86 4.70
CA GLY A 104 5.64 -0.64 3.37
C GLY A 104 6.52 0.61 3.28
N LEU A 105 6.63 1.40 4.34
CA LEU A 105 7.17 2.76 4.24
C LEU A 105 8.63 2.80 3.76
N ALA A 106 9.47 1.86 4.20
CA ALA A 106 10.88 1.82 3.80
C ALA A 106 11.05 1.63 2.28
N GLU A 107 10.24 0.74 1.69
CA GLU A 107 10.22 0.45 0.26
C GLU A 107 9.76 1.67 -0.54
N TRP A 108 8.66 2.29 -0.11
CA TRP A 108 8.13 3.48 -0.75
C TRP A 108 9.05 4.70 -0.63
N GLN A 109 9.75 4.86 0.51
CA GLN A 109 10.75 5.93 0.69
C GLN A 109 11.99 5.73 -0.19
N ALA A 110 12.40 4.48 -0.42
CA ALA A 110 13.53 4.18 -1.29
C ALA A 110 13.23 4.57 -2.75
N ARG A 111 11.97 4.37 -3.20
CA ARG A 111 11.53 4.72 -4.55
C ARG A 111 11.19 6.22 -4.70
N TYR A 112 10.48 6.77 -3.72
CA TYR A 112 9.98 8.14 -3.75
C TYR A 112 10.63 8.94 -2.61
N PRO A 113 11.69 9.72 -2.89
CA PRO A 113 12.34 10.57 -1.90
C PRO A 113 11.49 11.84 -1.65
N VAL A 114 10.31 11.65 -1.10
CA VAL A 114 9.26 12.67 -0.96
C VAL A 114 8.87 12.91 0.49
N LEU A 115 7.94 13.83 0.72
CA LEU A 115 7.43 14.12 2.05
C LEU A 115 6.80 12.87 2.67
N VAL A 116 7.21 12.55 3.89
CA VAL A 116 6.61 11.48 4.68
C VAL A 116 5.93 12.07 5.91
N VAL A 117 4.63 11.88 5.99
CA VAL A 117 3.80 12.28 7.12
C VAL A 117 3.56 11.05 7.97
N ARG A 118 3.96 11.12 9.25
CA ARG A 118 3.68 10.09 10.25
C ARG A 118 2.83 10.71 11.35
N ALA A 119 1.92 9.95 11.91
CA ALA A 119 1.35 10.36 13.19
C ALA A 119 2.48 10.44 14.24
N GLY A 120 2.46 11.49 15.07
CA GLY A 120 3.36 11.57 16.21
C GLY A 120 3.17 10.38 17.14
N THR A 121 4.19 10.08 17.94
CA THR A 121 4.05 9.17 19.09
C THR A 121 2.75 9.47 19.84
N PRO A 122 2.01 8.47 20.35
CA PRO A 122 0.88 8.73 21.22
C PRO A 122 1.37 9.67 22.31
N VAL A 123 0.89 10.91 22.28
CA VAL A 123 1.03 11.77 23.44
C VAL A 123 0.12 11.11 24.43
N HIS A 124 0.69 10.34 25.37
CA HIS A 124 -0.02 10.04 26.59
C HIS A 124 -0.36 11.40 27.19
N SER A 125 -1.59 11.86 26.97
CA SER A 125 -2.21 12.87 27.79
C SER A 125 -2.19 12.29 29.19
N SER A 126 -1.12 12.56 29.94
CA SER A 126 -1.19 12.61 31.38
C SER A 126 -2.02 13.84 31.69
N GLU A 127 -3.33 13.76 31.42
CA GLU A 127 -4.26 14.68 32.05
C GLU A 127 -4.09 14.46 33.54
N GLY A 128 -3.56 15.50 34.17
CA GLY A 128 -3.25 15.55 35.58
C GLY A 128 -4.41 15.01 36.39
N GLY A 129 -4.09 14.04 37.26
CA GLY A 129 -4.97 13.62 38.32
C GLY A 129 -5.48 14.86 39.03
N ARG A 130 -6.79 15.10 38.92
CA ARG A 130 -7.50 16.04 39.76
C ARG A 130 -7.25 15.62 41.21
N GLY A 131 -6.42 16.39 41.90
CA GLY A 131 -6.26 16.28 43.34
C GLY A 131 -7.63 16.47 43.99
N HIS A 132 -8.19 15.39 44.53
CA HIS A 132 -9.19 15.49 45.58
C HIS A 132 -8.47 15.99 46.83
N PRO A 133 -8.88 17.13 47.43
CA PRO A 133 -8.38 17.45 48.75
C PRO A 133 -8.94 16.40 49.75
N PRO A 134 -8.14 15.94 50.73
CA PRO A 134 -8.67 15.12 51.80
C PRO A 134 -9.64 15.97 52.63
N HIS A 135 -10.86 15.47 52.80
CA HIS A 135 -11.76 15.94 53.84
C HIS A 135 -11.15 15.56 55.20
N ASN A 136 -10.65 16.53 55.94
CA ASN A 136 -10.37 16.36 57.36
C ASN A 136 -11.70 16.27 58.11
N MET A 137 -11.85 15.19 58.89
CA MET A 137 -12.70 15.15 60.08
C MET A 137 -11.98 15.81 61.25
#